data_AF-A0A520H3K0-F1
#
_entry.id   AF-A0A520H3K0-F1
#
_cell.length_a   1.000
_cell.length_b   1.000
_cell.length_c   1.000
_cell.angle_alpha   90.00
_cell.angle_beta   90.00
_cell.angle_gamma   90.00
#
_symmetry.space_group_name_H-M   'P 1'
#
loop_
_entity.id
_entity.type
_entity.pdbx_description
1 polymer ?
#
loop_
_entity_poly.entity_id
_entity_poly.type
_entity_poly.pdbx_seq_one_letter_code
_entity_poly.pdbx_strand_id
1 'polypeptide(L)'
;LKRQRFDPRLIEHIVRLAEQGIPRRSLVETYGMHPDSLRDWIAKHSLVLIKQKIYTIAERRSVVRAVDAGMSIKEAAIAFKVSSCNSIRRWIKDFSQENTEISISNPIEMPKNPPVNSENAEIVALKKALEEANMKNRALNTLIDIAEEQLKIDIRKKPGARQSSK
;
A
#
# COMPACT_ATOMS: atom_id res chain seq x y z
N LEU A 1 -23.91 -31.42 -24.80
CA LEU A 1 -23.30 -31.29 -26.13
C LEU A 1 -21.77 -31.22 -25.99
N LYS A 2 -21.04 -32.15 -26.63
CA LYS A 2 -19.56 -32.09 -26.66
C LYS A 2 -19.15 -30.91 -27.53
N ARG A 3 -18.42 -29.95 -26.98
CA ARG A 3 -17.84 -28.84 -27.75
C ARG A 3 -16.77 -29.42 -28.67
N GLN A 4 -16.95 -29.29 -29.98
CA GLN A 4 -15.93 -29.63 -30.96
C GLN A 4 -14.69 -28.79 -30.68
N ARG A 5 -13.53 -29.43 -30.55
CA ARG A 5 -12.26 -28.75 -30.25
C ARG A 5 -11.68 -28.25 -31.56
N PHE A 6 -11.60 -26.94 -31.71
CA PHE A 6 -10.93 -26.27 -32.83
C PHE A 6 -9.60 -25.69 -32.35
N ASP A 7 -8.60 -25.66 -33.24
CA ASP A 7 -7.32 -25.01 -32.97
C ASP A 7 -7.54 -23.49 -32.75
N PRO A 8 -7.00 -22.90 -31.66
CA PRO A 8 -7.07 -21.45 -31.42
C PRO A 8 -6.70 -20.57 -32.62
N ARG A 9 -5.71 -20.98 -33.43
CA ARG A 9 -5.28 -20.22 -34.61
C ARG A 9 -6.34 -20.22 -35.71
N LEU A 10 -7.01 -21.36 -35.89
CA LEU A 10 -8.10 -21.50 -36.83
C LEU A 10 -9.32 -20.67 -36.41
N ILE A 11 -9.63 -20.63 -35.11
CA ILE A 11 -10.69 -19.78 -34.55
C ILE A 11 -10.42 -18.31 -34.89
N GLU A 12 -9.20 -17.84 -34.66
CA GLU A 12 -8.82 -16.44 -34.92
C GLU A 12 -8.90 -16.09 -36.41
N HIS A 13 -8.46 -17.00 -37.29
CA HIS A 13 -8.57 -16.82 -38.73
C HIS A 13 -10.04 -16.70 -39.18
N ILE A 14 -10.91 -17.59 -38.69
CA ILE A 14 -12.33 -17.60 -39.06
C ILE A 14 -13.07 -16.36 -38.53
N VAL A 15 -12.70 -15.88 -37.34
CA VAL A 15 -13.24 -14.62 -36.82
C VAL A 15 -12.79 -13.44 -37.69
N ARG A 16 -11.54 -13.39 -38.14
CA ARG A 16 -11.07 -12.35 -39.09
C ARG A 16 -11.83 -12.38 -40.41
N LEU A 17 -12.10 -13.57 -40.96
CA LEU A 17 -12.93 -13.72 -42.17
C LEU A 17 -14.35 -13.19 -41.96
N ALA A 18 -14.94 -13.43 -40.78
CA ALA A 18 -16.25 -12.89 -40.43
C ALA A 18 -16.24 -11.36 -40.28
N GLU A 19 -15.15 -10.76 -39.76
CA GLU A 19 -14.95 -9.31 -39.67
C GLU A 19 -14.77 -8.65 -41.05
N GLN A 20 -14.19 -9.36 -42.02
CA GLN A 20 -14.06 -8.94 -43.42
C GLN A 20 -15.39 -8.98 -44.20
N GLY A 21 -16.50 -9.39 -43.55
CA GLY A 21 -17.84 -9.36 -44.14
C GLY A 21 -18.28 -10.66 -44.80
N ILE A 22 -17.52 -11.76 -44.63
CA ILE A 22 -17.93 -13.07 -45.16
C ILE A 22 -19.18 -13.57 -44.41
N PRO A 23 -20.23 -14.03 -45.12
CA PRO A 23 -21.45 -14.51 -44.48
C PRO A 23 -21.18 -15.64 -43.49
N ARG A 24 -21.64 -15.47 -42.24
CA ARG A 24 -21.47 -16.45 -41.15
C ARG A 24 -21.93 -17.86 -41.52
N ARG A 25 -23.01 -17.95 -42.32
CA ARG A 25 -23.55 -19.23 -42.81
C ARG A 25 -22.55 -19.98 -43.70
N SER A 26 -21.85 -19.25 -44.56
CA SER A 26 -20.82 -19.82 -45.44
C SER A 26 -19.63 -20.34 -44.64
N LEU A 27 -19.20 -19.62 -43.60
CA LEU A 27 -18.13 -20.07 -42.70
C LEU A 27 -18.52 -21.34 -41.91
N VAL A 28 -19.76 -21.41 -41.43
CA VAL A 28 -20.31 -22.58 -40.72
C VAL A 28 -20.25 -23.83 -41.59
N GLU A 29 -20.66 -23.69 -42.86
CA GLU A 29 -20.71 -24.77 -43.84
C GLU A 29 -19.31 -25.19 -44.32
N THR A 30 -18.43 -24.23 -44.58
CA THR A 30 -17.06 -24.47 -45.09
C THR A 30 -16.18 -25.19 -44.06
N TYR A 31 -16.30 -24.81 -42.78
CA TYR A 31 -15.45 -25.33 -41.71
C TYR A 31 -16.15 -26.37 -40.84
N GLY A 32 -17.38 -26.76 -41.17
CA GLY A 32 -18.14 -27.80 -40.47
C GLY A 32 -18.32 -27.55 -38.98
N MET A 33 -18.63 -26.30 -38.61
CA MET A 33 -18.77 -25.87 -37.21
C MET A 33 -20.22 -25.57 -36.85
N HIS A 34 -20.53 -25.55 -35.55
CA HIS A 34 -21.86 -25.17 -35.11
C HIS A 34 -22.08 -23.64 -35.19
N PRO A 35 -23.26 -23.15 -35.65
CA PRO A 35 -23.54 -21.71 -35.74
C PRO A 35 -23.33 -20.95 -34.43
N ASP A 36 -23.66 -21.58 -33.30
CA ASP A 36 -23.45 -20.98 -31.97
C ASP A 36 -21.96 -20.86 -31.62
N SER A 37 -21.10 -21.78 -32.10
CA SER A 37 -19.66 -21.67 -31.88
C SER A 37 -19.08 -20.44 -32.57
N LEU A 38 -19.50 -20.17 -33.80
CA LEU A 38 -19.10 -18.96 -34.52
C LEU A 38 -19.64 -17.69 -33.84
N ARG A 39 -20.88 -17.70 -33.37
CA ARG A 39 -21.47 -16.58 -32.60
C ARG A 39 -20.67 -16.31 -31.33
N ASP A 40 -20.36 -17.35 -30.56
CA ASP A 40 -19.59 -17.25 -29.32
C ASP A 40 -18.17 -16.74 -29.56
N TRP A 41 -17.51 -17.16 -30.64
CA TRP A 41 -16.17 -16.69 -30.98
C TRP A 41 -16.16 -15.23 -31.40
N ILE A 42 -17.13 -14.80 -32.21
CA ILE A 42 -17.27 -13.39 -32.60
C ILE A 42 -17.58 -12.56 -31.36
N ALA A 43 -18.51 -12.98 -30.50
CA ALA A 43 -18.84 -12.27 -29.26
C ALA A 43 -17.64 -12.18 -28.32
N LYS A 44 -16.90 -13.28 -28.14
CA LYS A 44 -15.68 -13.30 -27.32
C LYS A 44 -14.57 -12.43 -27.91
N HIS A 45 -14.38 -12.44 -29.23
CA HIS A 45 -13.38 -11.61 -29.90
C HIS A 45 -13.77 -10.14 -29.84
N SER A 46 -15.03 -9.80 -30.08
CA SER A 46 -15.56 -8.45 -29.85
C SER A 46 -15.40 -8.02 -28.39
N LEU A 47 -15.62 -8.88 -27.40
CA LEU A 47 -15.35 -8.56 -25.98
C LEU A 47 -13.86 -8.40 -25.67
N VAL A 48 -12.97 -9.05 -26.41
CA VAL A 48 -11.52 -8.84 -26.32
C VAL A 48 -11.13 -7.52 -26.97
N LEU A 49 -11.77 -7.14 -28.09
CA LEU A 49 -11.58 -5.87 -28.79
C LEU A 49 -12.19 -4.69 -28.03
N ILE A 50 -13.32 -4.89 -27.34
CA ILE A 50 -13.86 -3.98 -26.33
C ILE A 50 -12.95 -4.10 -25.12
N LYS A 51 -11.79 -3.43 -25.23
CA LYS A 51 -10.75 -3.32 -24.21
C LYS A 51 -11.40 -3.31 -22.84
N GLN A 52 -11.12 -4.36 -22.04
CA GLN A 52 -11.40 -4.30 -20.61
C GLN A 52 -10.81 -2.98 -20.12
N LYS A 53 -11.64 -2.13 -19.50
CA LYS A 53 -11.17 -0.85 -18.97
C LYS A 53 -9.98 -1.16 -18.06
N ILE A 54 -8.79 -0.76 -18.49
CA ILE A 54 -7.56 -1.03 -17.76
C ILE A 54 -7.53 0.00 -16.64
N TYR A 55 -7.90 -0.44 -15.44
CA TYR A 55 -7.75 0.38 -14.25
C TYR A 55 -6.28 0.39 -13.85
N THR A 56 -5.71 1.59 -13.71
CA THR A 56 -4.38 1.81 -13.15
C THR A 56 -4.35 1.37 -11.68
N ILE A 57 -3.17 1.06 -11.16
CA ILE A 57 -2.99 0.66 -9.75
C ILE A 57 -3.49 1.77 -8.81
N ALA A 58 -3.23 3.04 -9.15
CA ALA A 58 -3.67 4.20 -8.38
C ALA A 58 -5.20 4.30 -8.28
N GLU A 59 -5.90 4.09 -9.40
CA GLU A 59 -7.38 4.07 -9.43
C GLU A 59 -7.94 2.94 -8.58
N ARG A 60 -7.40 1.72 -8.71
CA ARG A 60 -7.83 0.56 -7.91
C ARG A 60 -7.63 0.82 -6.42
N ARG A 61 -6.48 1.40 -6.03
CA ARG A 61 -6.19 1.73 -4.63
C ARG A 61 -7.12 2.81 -4.08
N SER A 62 -7.50 3.79 -4.90
CA SER A 62 -8.47 4.81 -4.53
C SER A 62 -9.84 4.21 -4.24
N VAL A 63 -10.31 3.30 -5.11
CA VAL A 63 -11.56 2.57 -4.93
C VAL A 63 -11.53 1.74 -3.64
N VAL A 64 -10.44 1.02 -3.39
CA VAL A 64 -10.30 0.16 -2.20
C VAL A 64 -10.29 0.99 -0.92
N ARG A 65 -9.59 2.13 -0.88
CA ARG A 65 -9.61 3.05 0.27
C ARG A 65 -11.01 3.62 0.55
N ALA A 66 -11.77 3.94 -0.49
CA ALA A 66 -13.14 4.43 -0.31
C ALA A 66 -14.04 3.35 0.33
N VAL A 67 -13.87 2.08 -0.08
CA VAL A 67 -14.60 0.96 0.51
C VAL A 67 -14.18 0.69 1.96
N ASP A 68 -12.87 0.77 2.25
CA ASP A 68 -12.32 0.61 3.60
C ASP A 68 -12.79 1.73 4.56
N ALA A 69 -12.96 2.95 4.03
CA ALA A 69 -13.56 4.08 4.74
C ALA A 69 -15.07 3.94 5.01
N GLY A 70 -15.70 2.83 4.58
CA GLY A 70 -17.10 2.50 4.87
C GLY A 70 -18.07 2.62 3.69
N MET A 71 -17.60 2.94 2.48
CA MET A 71 -18.45 2.95 1.28
C MET A 71 -18.80 1.52 0.86
N SER A 72 -20.06 1.26 0.49
CA SER A 72 -20.42 -0.07 -0.01
C SER A 72 -19.80 -0.33 -1.40
N ILE A 73 -19.57 -1.60 -1.73
CA ILE A 73 -18.98 -2.00 -3.03
C ILE A 73 -19.85 -1.50 -4.20
N LYS A 74 -21.17 -1.45 -4.03
CA LYS A 74 -22.09 -0.97 -5.07
C LYS A 74 -21.97 0.55 -5.27
N GLU A 75 -21.90 1.30 -4.17
CA GLU A 75 -21.69 2.76 -4.23
C GLU A 75 -20.33 3.09 -4.83
N ALA A 76 -19.28 2.36 -4.45
CA ALA A 76 -17.95 2.53 -5.03
C ALA A 76 -17.94 2.21 -6.54
N ALA A 77 -18.70 1.19 -6.98
CA ALA A 77 -18.82 0.89 -8.40
C ALA A 77 -19.46 2.03 -9.20
N ILE A 78 -20.48 2.68 -8.63
CA ILE A 78 -21.16 3.82 -9.24
C ILE A 78 -20.24 5.05 -9.24
N ALA A 79 -19.66 5.39 -8.09
CA ALA A 79 -18.80 6.56 -7.91
C ALA A 79 -17.57 6.54 -8.82
N PHE A 80 -16.91 5.39 -8.94
CA PHE A 80 -15.68 5.23 -9.73
C PHE A 80 -15.91 4.67 -11.14
N LYS A 81 -17.17 4.54 -11.58
CA LYS A 81 -17.55 3.99 -12.90
C LYS A 81 -16.84 2.66 -13.17
N VAL A 82 -16.96 1.75 -12.20
CA VAL A 82 -16.43 0.40 -12.28
C VAL A 82 -17.50 -0.53 -12.83
N SER A 83 -17.22 -1.16 -13.97
CA SER A 83 -18.21 -1.98 -14.69
C SER A 83 -18.62 -3.26 -13.93
N SER A 84 -17.82 -3.73 -12.97
CA SER A 84 -18.12 -4.97 -12.23
C SER A 84 -17.74 -4.85 -10.75
N CYS A 85 -18.70 -5.18 -9.89
CA CYS A 85 -18.48 -5.30 -8.44
C CYS A 85 -17.48 -6.42 -8.11
N ASN A 86 -17.38 -7.45 -8.95
CA ASN A 86 -16.40 -8.53 -8.75
C ASN A 86 -14.96 -8.06 -8.97
N SER A 87 -14.74 -7.08 -9.83
CA SER A 87 -13.43 -6.45 -9.99
C SER A 87 -12.99 -5.77 -8.69
N ILE A 88 -13.90 -5.06 -8.01
CA ILE A 88 -13.63 -4.39 -6.73
C ILE A 88 -13.32 -5.42 -5.64
N ARG A 89 -14.11 -6.49 -5.52
CA ARG A 89 -13.84 -7.58 -4.55
C ARG A 89 -12.47 -8.21 -4.77
N ARG A 90 -12.09 -8.43 -6.04
CA ARG A 90 -10.78 -8.96 -6.39
C ARG A 90 -9.68 -7.99 -5.97
N TRP A 91 -9.82 -6.69 -6.24
CA TRP A 91 -8.84 -5.69 -5.80
C TRP A 91 -8.71 -5.64 -4.28
N ILE A 92 -9.80 -5.70 -3.52
CA ILE A 92 -9.75 -5.74 -2.06
C ILE A 92 -8.93 -6.95 -1.59
N LYS A 93 -9.15 -8.13 -2.19
CA LYS A 93 -8.37 -9.33 -1.90
C LYS A 93 -6.89 -9.17 -2.27
N ASP A 94 -6.61 -8.66 -3.47
CA ASP A 94 -5.24 -8.46 -3.98
C ASP A 94 -4.47 -7.49 -3.07
N PHE A 95 -5.06 -6.34 -2.69
CA PHE A 95 -4.45 -5.38 -1.77
C PHE A 95 -4.35 -5.87 -0.32
N SER A 96 -5.32 -6.68 0.14
CA SER A 96 -5.21 -7.33 1.44
C SER A 96 -4.05 -8.31 1.47
N GLN A 97 -3.84 -9.06 0.39
CA GLN A 97 -2.75 -10.01 0.27
C GLN A 97 -1.39 -9.30 0.12
N GLU A 98 -1.30 -8.25 -0.69
CA GLU A 98 -0.11 -7.39 -0.77
C GLU A 98 0.25 -6.78 0.58
N ASN A 99 -0.72 -6.26 1.34
CA ASN A 99 -0.45 -5.73 2.68
C ASN A 99 0.03 -6.81 3.66
N THR A 100 -0.48 -8.05 3.55
CA THR A 100 0.03 -9.18 4.35
C THR A 100 1.43 -9.61 3.92
N GLU A 101 1.72 -9.65 2.61
CA GLU A 101 3.04 -10.01 2.08
C GLU A 101 4.08 -8.94 2.41
N ILE A 102 3.74 -7.65 2.30
CA ILE A 102 4.58 -6.52 2.74
C ILE A 102 4.81 -6.57 4.26
N SER A 103 3.81 -6.96 5.05
CA SER A 103 3.96 -7.17 6.51
C SER A 103 4.87 -8.36 6.85
N ILE A 104 4.98 -9.35 5.96
CA ILE A 104 5.81 -10.55 6.17
C ILE A 104 7.22 -10.36 5.59
N SER A 105 7.41 -9.55 4.55
CA SER A 105 8.66 -9.50 3.76
C SER A 105 9.57 -8.30 4.03
N ASN A 106 9.23 -7.38 4.94
CA ASN A 106 10.13 -6.28 5.30
C ASN A 106 9.96 -5.85 6.77
N PRO A 107 10.83 -6.31 7.69
CA PRO A 107 11.25 -5.46 8.78
C PRO A 107 12.34 -4.52 8.25
N ILE A 108 11.99 -3.64 7.30
CA ILE A 108 12.77 -2.42 7.12
C ILE A 108 12.14 -1.43 8.08
N GLU A 109 12.70 -1.39 9.27
CA GLU A 109 12.46 -0.39 10.31
C GLU A 109 12.73 1.00 9.71
N MET A 110 11.68 1.65 9.25
CA MET A 110 11.65 3.09 9.01
C MET A 110 10.60 3.65 9.97
N PRO A 111 10.99 4.47 10.96
CA PRO A 111 10.12 4.87 12.04
C PRO A 111 9.23 6.03 11.57
N LYS A 112 7.92 5.86 11.63
CA LYS A 112 6.95 6.97 11.68
C LYS A 112 5.61 6.55 12.24
N ASN A 113 5.63 6.32 13.54
CA ASN A 113 4.74 6.86 14.57
C ASN A 113 4.44 5.79 15.64
N PRO A 114 4.62 6.13 16.92
CA PRO A 114 4.87 5.16 17.97
C PRO A 114 3.59 4.43 18.40
N PRO A 115 3.70 3.16 18.79
CA PRO A 115 2.70 2.56 19.63
C PRO A 115 2.74 3.30 20.97
N VAL A 116 1.58 3.76 21.44
CA VAL A 116 1.35 4.53 22.68
C VAL A 116 1.94 3.87 23.94
N ASN A 117 2.44 2.63 23.83
CA ASN A 117 3.16 1.92 24.88
C ASN A 117 4.70 2.08 24.85
N SER A 118 5.31 2.40 23.70
CA SER A 118 6.77 2.60 23.58
C SER A 118 7.20 4.00 24.02
N GLU A 119 6.40 5.03 23.71
CA GLU A 119 6.65 6.41 24.17
C GLU A 119 6.72 6.49 25.69
N ASN A 120 5.88 5.74 26.40
CA ASN A 120 5.95 5.67 27.86
C ASN A 120 7.27 5.07 28.35
N ALA A 121 7.81 4.05 27.66
CA ALA A 121 9.08 3.44 28.02
C ALA A 121 10.27 4.38 27.78
N GLU A 122 10.28 5.09 26.64
CA GLU A 122 11.29 6.09 26.32
C GLU A 122 11.23 7.28 27.28
N ILE A 123 10.04 7.78 27.59
CA ILE A 123 9.85 8.86 28.57
C ILE A 123 10.32 8.43 29.96
N VAL A 124 10.06 7.19 30.37
CA VAL A 124 10.55 6.66 31.66
C VAL A 124 12.08 6.53 31.66
N ALA A 125 12.67 6.02 30.58
CA ALA A 125 14.12 5.91 30.45
C ALA A 125 14.80 7.29 30.46
N LEU A 126 14.26 8.25 29.71
CA LEU A 126 14.76 9.63 29.66
C LEU A 126 14.63 10.34 31.01
N LYS A 127 13.50 10.17 31.72
CA LYS A 127 13.32 10.71 33.08
C LYS A 127 14.33 10.12 34.06
N LYS A 128 14.57 8.82 34.00
CA LYS A 128 15.56 8.15 34.85
C LYS A 128 16.98 8.65 34.57
N ALA A 129 17.35 8.80 33.30
CA ALA A 129 18.66 9.34 32.91
C ALA A 129 18.84 10.80 33.38
N LEU A 130 17.77 11.61 33.29
CA LEU A 130 17.76 12.99 33.77
C LEU A 130 17.91 13.06 35.29
N GLU A 131 17.22 12.20 36.02
CA GLU A 131 17.33 12.12 37.47
C GLU A 131 18.73 11.69 37.92
N GLU A 132 19.33 10.69 37.27
CA GLU A 132 20.68 10.25 37.57
C GLU A 132 21.72 11.35 37.29
N ALA A 133 21.59 12.07 36.17
CA ALA A 133 22.46 13.19 35.84
C ALA A 133 22.31 14.34 36.86
N ASN A 134 21.09 14.65 37.29
CA ASN A 134 20.83 15.67 38.30
C ASN A 134 21.39 15.26 39.67
N MET A 135 21.28 13.99 40.06
CA MET A 135 21.89 13.48 41.28
C MET A 135 23.41 13.59 41.23
N LYS A 136 24.05 13.22 40.11
CA LYS A 136 25.51 13.39 39.93
C LYS A 136 25.91 14.86 40.04
N ASN A 137 25.20 15.76 39.37
CA ASN A 137 25.46 17.20 39.45
C ASN A 137 25.31 17.73 40.88
N ARG A 138 24.26 17.30 41.60
CA ARG A 138 24.05 17.70 42.99
C ARG A 138 25.18 17.19 43.89
N ALA A 139 25.55 15.92 43.76
CA ALA A 139 26.65 15.32 44.52
C ALA A 139 27.98 16.04 44.27
N LEU A 140 28.29 16.34 43.01
CA LEU A 140 29.50 17.10 42.63
C LEU A 140 29.49 18.49 43.24
N ASN A 141 28.38 19.23 43.15
CA ASN A 141 28.28 20.55 43.78
C ASN A 141 28.43 20.47 45.31
N THR A 142 27.82 19.49 45.96
CA THR A 142 27.98 19.32 47.41
C THR A 142 29.41 18.94 47.81
N LEU A 143 30.12 18.15 46.99
CA LEU A 143 31.53 17.85 47.22
C LEU A 143 32.41 19.09 47.04
N ILE A 144 32.07 19.95 46.08
CA ILE A 144 32.72 21.25 45.92
C ILE A 144 32.50 22.10 47.17
N ASP A 145 31.26 22.22 47.66
CA ASP A 145 30.95 23.00 48.87
C ASP A 145 31.76 22.51 50.08
N ILE A 146 31.82 21.19 50.30
CA ILE A 146 32.61 20.58 51.39
C ILE A 146 34.11 20.86 51.21
N ALA A 147 34.62 20.75 49.99
CA ALA A 147 36.03 21.00 49.70
C ALA A 147 36.40 22.49 49.92
N GLU A 148 35.55 23.42 49.50
CA GLU A 148 35.75 24.85 49.74
C GLU A 148 35.73 25.17 51.24
N GLU A 149 34.82 24.56 52.00
CA GLU A 149 34.72 24.74 53.45
C GLU A 149 35.94 24.19 54.21
N GLN A 150 36.36 22.96 53.90
CA GLN A 150 37.44 22.29 54.63
C GLN A 150 38.84 22.76 54.22
N LEU A 151 39.06 23.00 52.93
CA LEU A 151 40.38 23.33 52.38
C LEU A 151 40.60 24.84 52.21
N LYS A 152 39.55 25.67 52.39
CA LYS A 152 39.59 27.14 52.23
C LYS A 152 40.15 27.60 50.87
N ILE A 153 39.98 26.77 49.84
CA ILE A 153 40.31 27.08 48.44
C ILE A 153 39.02 27.41 47.70
N ASP A 154 39.06 28.37 46.80
CA ASP A 154 37.91 28.80 45.99
C ASP A 154 37.93 28.03 44.66
N ILE A 155 37.03 27.06 44.51
CA ILE A 155 36.97 26.16 43.34
C ILE A 155 35.98 26.73 42.31
N ARG A 156 34.89 27.32 42.77
CA ARG A 156 33.86 27.91 41.92
C ARG A 156 34.28 29.29 41.41
N LYS A 157 33.98 29.58 40.14
CA LYS A 157 34.18 30.92 39.58
C LYS A 157 33.20 31.92 40.23
N LYS A 158 33.72 33.03 40.77
CA LYS A 158 32.89 34.13 41.28
C LYS A 158 32.05 34.75 40.15
N PRO A 159 30.73 34.97 40.35
CA PRO A 159 29.89 35.68 39.39
C PRO A 159 30.26 37.17 39.42
N GLY A 160 31.26 37.54 38.63
CA GLY A 160 31.81 38.89 38.69
C GLY A 160 32.90 39.15 37.65
N ALA A 161 32.58 39.04 36.38
CA ALA A 161 33.29 39.75 35.32
C ALA A 161 32.32 39.99 34.16
N ARG A 162 31.95 41.26 33.94
CA ARG A 162 31.21 41.67 32.73
C ARG A 162 32.01 41.20 31.51
N GLN A 163 31.38 40.43 30.63
CA GLN A 163 31.97 40.13 29.33
C GLN A 163 32.12 41.46 28.58
N SER A 164 33.33 41.89 28.26
CA SER A 164 33.51 43.02 27.35
C SER A 164 33.00 42.59 25.98
N SER A 165 31.91 43.18 25.53
CA SER A 165 31.43 43.03 24.16
C SER A 165 32.56 43.37 23.20
N LYS A 166 32.86 42.48 22.27
CA LYS A 166 33.75 42.73 21.15
C LYS A 166 32.93 42.66 19.86
#